data_AF-A0A5N5P933-F1
#
_entry.id   AF-A0A5N5P933-F1
#
_cell.length_a   1.000
_cell.length_b   1.000
_cell.length_c   1.000
_cell.angle_alpha   90.00
_cell.angle_beta   90.00
_cell.angle_gamma   90.00
#
_symmetry.space_group_name_H-M   'P 1'
#
loop_
_entity.id
_entity.type
_entity.pdbx_description
1 polymer ?
#
loop_
_entity_poly.entity_id
_entity_poly.type
_entity_poly.pdbx_seq_one_letter_code
_entity_poly.pdbx_strand_id
1 'polypeptide(L)'
;MDPSFHEAKMKHKMPKAPESTVHKKAKWRRQLDRNPWAHALATDIRRCPATQTPIPRYFLQDFNLVSHPETGKAWYVPSSLAPRTPRSPPPVQQPADSAAPSIAEQKSDSATTNLNQVQTFQSQPQPVTQHRKSTNATKPTSYMLAREDLITVQNSKRPSAHSSDWKKLLVLNHSLPKFHSVQKVWREDMGGLVLELMRRRTVEELVYYAKLSEDTSRNAYIVRCKTWEDIKKPEYNGHRGCVLWFSSDGEDWEGPGPRAIMDVPGVRFGGKIPVHNMNRLMGDEHSERLRRETEIFGKGSLFMVVRARTMEVQLKLWKLQGYLAYPVERLSLETAKKENRRGKKGREQVDEEDGEE
;
A
#
# COMPACT_ATOMS: atom_id res chain seq x y z
N MET A 1 -55.75 -6.34 -9.53
CA MET A 1 -54.28 -6.54 -9.53
C MET A 1 -53.90 -6.99 -8.14
N ASP A 2 -53.30 -8.17 -8.01
CA ASP A 2 -52.92 -8.74 -6.72
C ASP A 2 -51.67 -7.99 -6.16
N PRO A 3 -51.78 -7.32 -5.00
CA PRO A 3 -50.67 -6.56 -4.41
C PRO A 3 -49.46 -7.45 -4.07
N SER A 4 -49.67 -8.75 -3.79
CA SER A 4 -48.58 -9.70 -3.49
C SER A 4 -47.66 -9.95 -4.70
N PHE A 5 -48.23 -9.92 -5.92
CA PHE A 5 -47.49 -10.10 -7.16
C PHE A 5 -46.54 -8.92 -7.44
N HIS A 6 -46.98 -7.70 -7.15
CA HIS A 6 -46.14 -6.51 -7.29
C HIS A 6 -45.00 -6.48 -6.27
N GLU A 7 -45.26 -6.90 -5.04
CA GLU A 7 -44.24 -6.97 -3.99
C GLU A 7 -43.14 -8.01 -4.32
N ALA A 8 -43.54 -9.20 -4.78
CA ALA A 8 -42.60 -10.25 -5.21
C ALA A 8 -41.69 -9.78 -6.37
N LYS A 9 -42.25 -9.03 -7.32
CA LYS A 9 -41.50 -8.50 -8.48
C LYS A 9 -40.56 -7.35 -8.09
N MET A 10 -40.92 -6.57 -7.07
CA MET A 10 -40.11 -5.44 -6.59
C MET A 10 -39.02 -5.87 -5.58
N LYS A 11 -39.18 -7.00 -4.89
CA LYS A 11 -38.22 -7.50 -3.88
C LYS A 11 -36.78 -7.63 -4.40
N HIS A 12 -36.59 -7.98 -5.67
CA HIS A 12 -35.26 -8.10 -6.29
C HIS A 12 -34.70 -6.78 -6.83
N LYS A 13 -35.56 -5.76 -6.99
CA LYS A 13 -35.20 -4.40 -7.44
C LYS A 13 -34.98 -3.44 -6.28
N MET A 14 -35.49 -3.76 -5.10
CA MET A 14 -35.21 -3.00 -3.90
C MET A 14 -33.73 -3.13 -3.54
N PRO A 15 -33.03 -2.02 -3.25
CA PRO A 15 -31.69 -2.09 -2.70
C PRO A 15 -31.75 -2.95 -1.43
N LYS A 16 -30.81 -3.90 -1.32
CA LYS A 16 -30.66 -4.70 -0.09
C LYS A 16 -30.66 -3.72 1.08
N ALA A 17 -31.49 -3.99 2.09
CA ALA A 17 -31.57 -3.16 3.28
C ALA A 17 -30.13 -2.84 3.74
N PRO A 18 -29.82 -1.56 4.02
CA PRO A 18 -28.48 -1.20 4.48
C PRO A 18 -28.16 -2.12 5.65
N GLU A 19 -26.99 -2.80 5.60
CA GLU A 19 -26.55 -3.68 6.67
C GLU A 19 -26.83 -2.97 8.00
N SER A 20 -27.69 -3.59 8.80
CA SER A 20 -28.24 -3.01 10.02
C SER A 20 -27.15 -2.23 10.74
N THR A 21 -27.41 -0.93 10.92
CA THR A 21 -26.57 0.08 11.53
C THR A 21 -25.52 -0.52 12.46
N VAL A 22 -24.26 -0.17 12.21
CA VAL A 22 -23.00 -0.23 13.01
C VAL A 22 -23.06 -0.76 14.46
N HIS A 23 -24.17 -0.61 15.18
CA HIS A 23 -24.41 -0.98 16.56
C HIS A 23 -24.60 -2.47 16.88
N LYS A 24 -24.93 -3.36 15.93
CA LYS A 24 -25.04 -4.82 16.20
C LYS A 24 -24.13 -5.71 15.33
N LYS A 25 -22.97 -5.20 14.89
CA LYS A 25 -21.92 -6.13 14.44
C LYS A 25 -21.57 -7.07 15.58
N ALA A 26 -21.81 -8.38 15.40
CA ALA A 26 -21.42 -9.42 16.34
C ALA A 26 -19.97 -9.22 16.79
N LYS A 27 -19.64 -9.56 18.04
CA LYS A 27 -18.32 -9.29 18.65
C LYS A 27 -17.16 -9.74 17.74
N TRP A 28 -17.29 -10.90 17.08
CA TRP A 28 -16.29 -11.42 16.15
C TRP A 28 -16.16 -10.58 14.87
N ARG A 29 -17.24 -10.01 14.32
CA ARG A 29 -17.19 -9.13 13.13
C ARG A 29 -16.40 -7.86 13.44
N ARG A 30 -16.60 -7.27 14.62
CA ARG A 30 -15.82 -6.10 15.05
C ARG A 30 -14.32 -6.44 15.20
N GLN A 31 -13.99 -7.67 15.59
CA GLN A 31 -12.60 -8.12 15.65
C GLN A 31 -12.00 -8.33 14.26
N LEU A 32 -12.77 -8.93 13.34
CA LEU A 32 -12.36 -9.09 11.95
C LEU A 32 -12.16 -7.75 11.26
N ASP A 33 -13.06 -6.79 11.48
CA ASP A 33 -12.96 -5.42 10.96
C ASP A 33 -11.70 -4.69 11.45
N ARG A 34 -11.15 -5.08 12.60
CA ARG A 34 -9.93 -4.50 13.19
C ARG A 34 -8.65 -5.24 12.79
N ASN A 35 -8.77 -6.38 12.12
CA ASN A 35 -7.63 -7.21 11.76
C ASN A 35 -7.06 -6.74 10.40
N PRO A 36 -5.88 -6.12 10.35
CA PRO A 36 -5.31 -5.63 9.09
C PRO A 36 -5.08 -6.76 8.08
N TRP A 37 -4.60 -7.94 8.53
CA TRP A 37 -4.33 -9.07 7.65
C TRP A 37 -5.60 -9.61 6.97
N ALA A 38 -6.73 -9.59 7.67
CA ALA A 38 -8.02 -9.96 7.09
C ALA A 38 -8.41 -9.02 5.94
N HIS A 39 -8.21 -7.71 6.09
CA HIS A 39 -8.48 -6.72 5.03
C HIS A 39 -7.58 -6.92 3.81
N ALA A 40 -6.30 -7.22 4.02
CA ALA A 40 -5.37 -7.53 2.94
C ALA A 40 -5.81 -8.78 2.15
N LEU A 41 -6.19 -9.85 2.86
CA LEU A 41 -6.68 -11.09 2.25
C LEU A 41 -8.03 -10.91 1.53
N ALA A 42 -8.88 -10.01 2.03
CA ALA A 42 -10.19 -9.71 1.44
C ALA A 42 -10.13 -8.83 0.18
N THR A 43 -8.95 -8.37 -0.24
CA THR A 43 -8.82 -7.61 -1.50
C THR A 43 -9.08 -8.48 -2.72
N ASP A 44 -9.56 -7.87 -3.81
CA ASP A 44 -9.82 -8.57 -5.07
C ASP A 44 -8.67 -9.49 -5.48
N ILE A 45 -8.98 -10.73 -5.86
CA ILE A 45 -8.00 -11.63 -6.44
C ILE A 45 -7.63 -11.14 -7.84
N ARG A 46 -6.33 -11.03 -8.10
CA ARG A 46 -5.76 -10.62 -9.38
C ARG A 46 -4.65 -11.59 -9.77
N ARG A 47 -4.44 -11.78 -11.06
CA ARG A 47 -3.37 -12.63 -11.59
C ARG A 47 -2.15 -11.78 -11.92
N CYS A 48 -0.98 -12.16 -11.41
CA CYS A 48 0.28 -11.56 -11.83
C CYS A 48 0.64 -12.06 -13.24
N PRO A 49 0.80 -11.19 -14.27
CA PRO A 49 1.19 -11.62 -15.62
C PRO A 49 2.62 -12.20 -15.71
N ALA A 50 3.49 -11.86 -14.77
CA ALA A 50 4.85 -12.40 -14.70
C ALA A 50 4.85 -13.84 -14.18
N THR A 51 4.30 -14.06 -12.99
CA THR A 51 4.35 -15.37 -12.31
C THR A 51 3.12 -16.25 -12.57
N GLN A 52 2.11 -15.71 -13.24
CA GLN A 52 0.80 -16.33 -13.49
C GLN A 52 0.03 -16.72 -12.21
N THR A 53 0.47 -16.25 -11.04
CA THR A 53 -0.11 -16.59 -9.74
C THR A 53 -1.35 -15.73 -9.45
N PRO A 54 -2.52 -16.33 -9.15
CA PRO A 54 -3.68 -15.61 -8.67
C PRO A 54 -3.59 -15.37 -7.16
N ILE A 55 -3.54 -14.10 -6.74
CA ILE A 55 -3.46 -13.73 -5.32
C ILE A 55 -4.22 -12.43 -5.06
N PRO A 56 -4.59 -12.13 -3.79
CA PRO A 56 -5.20 -10.85 -3.45
C PRO A 56 -4.37 -9.65 -3.89
N ARG A 57 -5.02 -8.60 -4.41
CA ARG A 57 -4.41 -7.39 -4.96
C ARG A 57 -3.40 -6.75 -4.01
N TYR A 58 -3.63 -6.85 -2.70
CA TYR A 58 -2.73 -6.33 -1.69
C TYR A 58 -1.27 -6.81 -1.85
N PHE A 59 -1.07 -8.08 -2.22
CA PHE A 59 0.25 -8.68 -2.43
C PHE A 59 0.86 -8.35 -3.79
N LEU A 60 0.18 -7.54 -4.59
CA LEU A 60 0.65 -7.07 -5.87
C LEU A 60 1.06 -5.59 -5.78
N GLN A 61 2.08 -5.24 -6.56
CA GLN A 61 2.43 -3.88 -6.85
C GLN A 61 1.77 -3.48 -8.17
N ASP A 62 1.03 -2.38 -8.13
CA ASP A 62 0.37 -1.80 -9.28
C ASP A 62 1.33 -0.86 -10.02
N PHE A 63 1.26 -0.90 -11.34
CA PHE A 63 1.98 -0.03 -12.24
C PHE A 63 1.03 0.54 -13.28
N ASN A 64 1.06 1.86 -13.43
CA ASN A 64 0.38 2.58 -14.50
C ASN A 64 1.38 3.05 -15.53
N LEU A 65 0.92 3.19 -16.77
CA LEU A 65 1.71 3.78 -17.84
C LEU A 65 1.46 5.30 -17.88
N VAL A 66 2.53 6.09 -17.79
CA VAL A 66 2.48 7.56 -17.80
C VAL A 66 3.51 8.07 -18.82
N SER A 67 3.18 9.12 -19.58
CA SER A 67 4.14 9.77 -20.47
C SER A 67 5.19 10.52 -19.64
N HIS A 68 6.47 10.31 -19.94
CA HIS A 68 7.57 11.05 -19.34
C HIS A 68 7.48 12.52 -19.74
N PRO A 69 7.60 13.47 -18.79
CA PRO A 69 7.38 14.89 -19.05
C PRO A 69 8.34 15.45 -20.12
N GLU A 70 9.60 15.02 -20.10
CA GLU A 70 10.62 15.55 -21.01
C GLU A 70 10.78 14.77 -22.31
N THR A 71 10.53 13.46 -22.29
CA THR A 71 10.85 12.58 -23.43
C THR A 71 9.61 12.11 -24.18
N GLY A 72 8.41 12.33 -23.64
CA GLY A 72 7.14 11.86 -24.19
C GLY A 72 6.97 10.33 -24.18
N LYS A 73 8.02 9.55 -23.87
CA LYS A 73 7.99 8.09 -23.84
C LYS A 73 7.12 7.57 -22.71
N ALA A 74 6.50 6.42 -22.91
CA ALA A 74 5.60 5.84 -21.92
C ALA A 74 6.37 5.02 -20.87
N TRP A 75 6.29 5.44 -19.61
CA TRP A 75 7.02 4.85 -18.49
C TRP A 75 6.06 4.15 -17.53
N TYR A 76 6.48 2.99 -17.04
CA TYR A 76 5.80 2.35 -15.91
C TYR A 76 6.11 3.12 -14.62
N VAL A 77 5.06 3.45 -13.87
CA VAL A 77 5.15 4.17 -12.59
C VAL A 77 4.34 3.42 -11.54
N PRO A 78 4.87 3.19 -10.32
CA PRO A 78 4.14 2.54 -9.25
C PRO A 78 3.04 3.46 -8.72
N SER A 79 1.84 3.36 -9.30
CA SER A 79 0.77 4.36 -9.17
C SER A 79 0.25 4.52 -7.75
N SER A 80 0.05 3.43 -7.01
CA SER A 80 -0.34 3.52 -5.61
C SER A 80 0.71 4.24 -4.77
N LEU A 81 1.99 4.24 -5.20
CA LEU A 81 3.14 4.83 -4.55
C LEU A 81 3.49 6.27 -5.01
N ALA A 82 2.87 6.75 -6.08
CA ALA A 82 3.03 8.13 -6.54
C ALA A 82 2.43 9.16 -5.57
N PRO A 83 3.02 10.36 -5.40
CA PRO A 83 2.46 11.41 -4.55
C PRO A 83 0.99 11.67 -4.92
N ARG A 84 0.11 11.79 -3.91
CA ARG A 84 -1.26 12.23 -4.19
C ARG A 84 -1.16 13.70 -4.58
N THR A 85 -1.32 13.99 -5.88
CA THR A 85 -1.53 15.37 -6.30
C THR A 85 -2.84 15.86 -5.68
N PRO A 86 -2.86 17.05 -5.03
CA PRO A 86 -4.11 17.65 -4.63
C PRO A 86 -4.98 17.79 -5.88
N ARG A 87 -6.23 17.35 -5.77
CA ARG A 87 -7.21 17.41 -6.87
C ARG A 87 -7.29 18.86 -7.32
N SER A 88 -6.89 19.14 -8.57
CA SER A 88 -7.12 20.46 -9.16
C SER A 88 -8.61 20.80 -9.03
N PRO A 89 -8.98 22.04 -8.64
CA PRO A 89 -10.37 22.44 -8.65
C PRO A 89 -10.96 22.16 -10.05
N PRO A 90 -12.24 21.74 -10.13
CA PRO A 90 -12.88 21.53 -11.42
C PRO A 90 -12.69 22.79 -12.27
N PRO A 91 -12.44 22.66 -13.58
CA PRO A 91 -12.33 23.82 -14.46
C PRO A 91 -13.62 24.63 -14.31
N VAL A 92 -13.49 25.87 -13.84
CA VAL A 92 -14.55 26.86 -13.90
C VAL A 92 -14.90 26.97 -15.37
N GLN A 93 -16.11 26.54 -15.73
CA GLN A 93 -16.66 26.80 -17.05
C GLN A 93 -16.75 28.33 -17.16
N GLN A 94 -15.80 28.92 -17.89
CA GLN A 94 -15.96 30.27 -18.40
C GLN A 94 -17.06 30.20 -19.47
N PRO A 95 -18.19 30.88 -19.31
CA PRO A 95 -19.11 31.04 -20.43
C PRO A 95 -18.43 31.95 -21.45
N ALA A 96 -18.15 31.38 -22.63
CA ALA A 96 -17.92 32.16 -23.83
C ALA A 96 -19.28 32.66 -24.30
N ASP A 97 -19.45 33.97 -24.40
CA ASP A 97 -20.14 34.60 -25.53
C ASP A 97 -19.63 36.03 -25.69
N SER A 98 -19.21 36.32 -26.91
CA SER A 98 -18.68 37.61 -27.34
C SER A 98 -19.83 38.53 -27.77
N ALA A 99 -19.78 39.80 -27.36
CA ALA A 99 -19.96 40.99 -28.20
C ALA A 99 -20.28 42.23 -27.33
N ALA A 100 -19.40 43.22 -27.38
CA ALA A 100 -19.66 44.61 -27.00
C ALA A 100 -20.59 45.26 -28.08
N PRO A 101 -21.18 46.49 -27.91
CA PRO A 101 -20.59 47.62 -27.16
C PRO A 101 -21.53 48.58 -26.39
N SER A 102 -20.85 49.44 -25.62
CA SER A 102 -21.06 50.90 -25.50
C SER A 102 -21.82 51.50 -24.29
N ILE A 103 -21.04 52.30 -23.54
CA ILE A 103 -21.33 53.65 -22.99
C ILE A 103 -21.97 53.81 -21.58
N ALA A 104 -21.12 54.40 -20.72
CA ALA A 104 -21.33 55.49 -19.75
C ALA A 104 -21.77 55.25 -18.29
N GLU A 105 -21.02 55.99 -17.45
CA GLU A 105 -21.36 56.60 -16.14
C GLU A 105 -21.42 55.68 -14.91
N GLN A 106 -21.01 56.07 -13.70
CA GLN A 106 -20.09 57.07 -13.11
C GLN A 106 -20.22 56.85 -11.58
N LYS A 107 -19.18 57.21 -10.80
CA LYS A 107 -19.17 57.46 -9.33
C LYS A 107 -19.24 56.23 -8.40
N SER A 108 -18.21 55.92 -7.61
CA SER A 108 -17.66 56.62 -6.42
C SER A 108 -18.63 56.61 -5.22
N ASP A 109 -18.30 55.85 -4.16
CA ASP A 109 -17.77 56.43 -2.91
C ASP A 109 -17.58 55.39 -1.78
N SER A 110 -16.35 55.43 -1.23
CA SER A 110 -15.94 55.48 0.18
C SER A 110 -16.48 54.54 1.27
N ALA A 111 -15.48 53.91 1.93
CA ALA A 111 -15.29 53.59 3.35
C ALA A 111 -16.36 54.06 4.36
N THR A 112 -16.68 53.32 5.44
CA THR A 112 -15.78 53.07 6.59
C THR A 112 -16.48 52.12 7.60
N THR A 113 -15.69 51.32 8.34
CA THR A 113 -15.88 50.86 9.74
C THR A 113 -17.09 49.96 10.11
N ASN A 114 -16.86 48.74 10.60
CA ASN A 114 -16.51 48.43 12.01
C ASN A 114 -16.90 47.00 12.45
N LEU A 115 -15.97 46.41 13.21
CA LEU A 115 -16.08 45.47 14.33
C LEU A 115 -17.20 44.40 14.44
N ASN A 116 -16.71 43.19 14.75
CA ASN A 116 -17.29 42.17 15.64
C ASN A 116 -18.61 41.50 15.22
N GLN A 117 -18.48 40.27 14.71
CA GLN A 117 -19.32 39.19 15.24
C GLN A 117 -18.62 37.83 15.15
N VAL A 118 -18.30 37.32 16.33
CA VAL A 118 -18.11 35.90 16.61
C VAL A 118 -19.39 35.18 16.22
N GLN A 119 -19.33 34.26 15.26
CA GLN A 119 -20.38 33.28 15.04
C GLN A 119 -19.82 31.86 15.16
N THR A 120 -20.18 31.29 16.30
CA THR A 120 -20.20 29.87 16.62
C THR A 120 -20.99 29.10 15.56
N PHE A 121 -20.32 28.30 14.73
CA PHE A 121 -21.00 27.33 13.88
C PHE A 121 -21.01 25.95 14.55
N GLN A 122 -22.16 25.63 15.13
CA GLN A 122 -22.57 24.27 15.48
C GLN A 122 -22.48 23.38 14.22
N SER A 123 -21.60 22.39 14.25
CA SER A 123 -21.53 21.35 13.22
C SER A 123 -22.30 20.13 13.70
N GLN A 124 -23.45 19.86 13.08
CA GLN A 124 -24.09 18.56 13.16
C GLN A 124 -23.24 17.49 12.45
N PRO A 125 -23.16 16.26 12.98
CA PRO A 125 -22.29 15.21 12.47
C PRO A 125 -22.89 14.51 11.24
N GLN A 126 -22.22 14.60 10.10
CA GLN A 126 -22.53 13.76 8.94
C GLN A 126 -21.87 12.37 9.05
N PRO A 127 -22.57 11.27 8.71
CA PRO A 127 -22.09 9.92 8.87
C PRO A 127 -20.97 9.59 7.87
N VAL A 128 -19.82 9.21 8.44
CA VAL A 128 -18.60 8.82 7.75
C VAL A 128 -18.71 7.35 7.34
N THR A 129 -19.13 7.07 6.09
CA THR A 129 -18.65 5.92 5.28
C THR A 129 -19.35 5.91 3.93
N GLN A 130 -18.74 6.54 2.94
CA GLN A 130 -18.93 6.15 1.55
C GLN A 130 -17.54 5.98 0.94
N HIS A 131 -17.22 4.75 0.54
CA HIS A 131 -16.17 4.50 -0.44
C HIS A 131 -16.51 5.33 -1.67
N ARG A 132 -15.89 6.51 -1.78
CA ARG A 132 -16.02 7.35 -2.96
C ARG A 132 -15.47 6.56 -4.14
N LYS A 133 -16.37 6.03 -4.96
CA LYS A 133 -16.08 5.62 -6.33
C LYS A 133 -15.56 6.88 -7.05
N SER A 134 -14.24 7.00 -7.12
CA SER A 134 -13.60 8.03 -7.94
C SER A 134 -13.93 7.70 -9.40
N THR A 135 -14.74 8.54 -10.02
CA THR A 135 -14.95 8.59 -11.47
C THR A 135 -13.76 9.27 -12.14
N ASN A 136 -12.55 8.77 -11.88
CA ASN A 136 -11.40 9.08 -12.72
C ASN A 136 -11.40 8.02 -13.81
N ALA A 137 -11.41 8.42 -15.09
CA ALA A 137 -11.19 7.49 -16.20
C ALA A 137 -10.00 6.59 -15.85
N THR A 138 -10.28 5.32 -15.60
CA THR A 138 -9.33 4.39 -14.97
C THR A 138 -8.19 4.16 -15.95
N LYS A 139 -7.05 4.81 -15.70
CA LYS A 139 -5.82 4.53 -16.46
C LYS A 139 -5.52 3.04 -16.35
N PRO A 140 -5.01 2.41 -17.41
CA PRO A 140 -4.65 1.00 -17.36
C PRO A 140 -3.69 0.71 -16.24
N THR A 141 -4.14 -0.11 -15.28
CA THR A 141 -3.33 -0.59 -14.18
C THR A 141 -2.92 -2.02 -14.48
N SER A 142 -1.62 -2.27 -14.37
CA SER A 142 -1.03 -3.58 -14.43
C SER A 142 -0.52 -3.98 -13.06
N TYR A 143 -0.39 -5.28 -12.81
CA TYR A 143 -0.02 -5.80 -11.50
C TYR A 143 1.15 -6.76 -11.60
N MET A 144 2.12 -6.63 -10.70
CA MET A 144 3.20 -7.59 -10.54
C MET A 144 3.30 -8.03 -9.07
N LEU A 145 3.84 -9.21 -8.81
CA LEU A 145 4.08 -9.66 -7.44
C LEU A 145 4.95 -8.63 -6.71
N ALA A 146 4.51 -8.14 -5.55
CA ALA A 146 5.21 -7.12 -4.78
C ALA A 146 6.43 -7.74 -4.06
N ARG A 147 7.46 -8.06 -4.84
CA ARG A 147 8.74 -8.60 -4.38
C ARG A 147 9.89 -7.85 -5.02
N GLU A 148 10.89 -7.53 -4.22
CA GLU A 148 12.08 -6.81 -4.69
C GLU A 148 12.81 -7.57 -5.79
N ASP A 149 13.13 -8.84 -5.53
CA ASP A 149 13.89 -9.69 -6.44
C ASP A 149 13.25 -9.80 -7.84
N LEU A 150 11.94 -9.99 -7.90
CA LEU A 150 11.20 -10.07 -9.17
C LEU A 150 11.13 -8.74 -9.92
N ILE A 151 10.97 -7.61 -9.20
CA ILE A 151 10.82 -6.29 -9.79
C ILE A 151 12.17 -5.77 -10.32
N THR A 152 13.26 -6.02 -9.59
CA THR A 152 14.62 -5.62 -9.97
C THR A 152 15.11 -6.37 -11.21
N VAL A 153 14.76 -7.66 -11.35
CA VAL A 153 15.25 -8.49 -12.46
C VAL A 153 14.60 -8.13 -13.81
N GLN A 154 13.49 -7.40 -13.83
CA GLN A 154 12.72 -7.11 -15.06
C GLN A 154 13.47 -6.39 -16.18
N ASN A 155 14.60 -5.74 -15.90
CA ASN A 155 15.43 -5.14 -16.94
C ASN A 155 16.91 -5.45 -16.71
N SER A 156 17.21 -6.59 -16.09
CA SER A 156 18.60 -7.01 -15.86
C SER A 156 19.27 -7.39 -17.18
N LYS A 157 20.51 -6.93 -17.37
CA LYS A 157 21.35 -7.33 -18.52
C LYS A 157 21.64 -8.83 -18.53
N ARG A 158 21.61 -9.48 -17.36
CA ARG A 158 21.74 -10.93 -17.23
C ARG A 158 20.43 -11.61 -17.64
N PRO A 159 20.46 -12.61 -18.53
CA PRO A 159 19.26 -13.33 -18.93
C PRO A 159 18.71 -14.11 -17.73
N SER A 160 17.43 -13.91 -17.43
CA SER A 160 16.72 -14.73 -16.44
C SER A 160 15.34 -15.09 -16.98
N ALA A 161 14.70 -16.10 -16.42
CA ALA A 161 13.35 -16.48 -16.82
C ALA A 161 12.32 -15.34 -16.67
N HIS A 162 12.64 -14.34 -15.83
CA HIS A 162 11.76 -13.23 -15.48
C HIS A 162 12.26 -11.87 -16.01
N SER A 163 13.35 -11.81 -16.78
CA SER A 163 14.01 -10.55 -17.15
C SER A 163 13.28 -9.70 -18.17
N SER A 164 12.09 -10.09 -18.61
CA SER A 164 11.27 -9.31 -19.53
C SER A 164 9.76 -9.49 -19.30
N ASP A 165 9.36 -9.96 -18.13
CA ASP A 165 7.95 -10.21 -17.82
C ASP A 165 7.14 -8.91 -17.75
N TRP A 166 7.78 -7.78 -17.47
CA TRP A 166 7.16 -6.46 -17.49
C TRP A 166 6.50 -6.15 -18.84
N LYS A 167 7.00 -6.70 -19.95
CA LYS A 167 6.41 -6.55 -21.29
C LYS A 167 4.99 -7.15 -21.37
N LYS A 168 4.68 -8.14 -20.52
CA LYS A 168 3.38 -8.83 -20.46
C LYS A 168 2.34 -8.08 -19.62
N LEU A 169 2.75 -7.07 -18.84
CA LEU A 169 1.91 -6.40 -17.84
C LEU A 169 0.63 -5.75 -18.39
N LEU A 170 0.67 -5.29 -19.64
CA LEU A 170 -0.48 -4.65 -20.30
C LEU A 170 -1.11 -5.51 -21.39
N VAL A 171 -0.54 -6.68 -21.71
CA VAL A 171 -1.06 -7.58 -22.76
C VAL A 171 -2.38 -8.23 -22.35
N LEU A 172 -2.59 -8.45 -21.05
CA LEU A 172 -3.80 -9.09 -20.51
C LEU A 172 -4.96 -8.12 -20.23
N ASN A 173 -4.78 -6.81 -20.47
CA ASN A 173 -5.84 -5.81 -20.31
C ASN A 173 -6.59 -5.64 -21.64
N HIS A 174 -7.53 -6.55 -21.92
CA HIS A 174 -8.33 -6.60 -23.15
C HIS A 174 -9.19 -5.35 -23.41
N SER A 175 -9.38 -4.48 -22.40
CA SER A 175 -10.21 -3.27 -22.51
C SER A 175 -9.48 -2.04 -23.05
N LEU A 176 -8.23 -2.17 -23.51
CA LEU A 176 -7.41 -1.03 -23.90
C LEU A 176 -7.34 -0.83 -25.42
N PRO A 177 -7.42 0.43 -25.90
CA PRO A 177 -6.94 0.78 -27.23
C PRO A 177 -5.52 0.26 -27.38
N LYS A 178 -5.15 -0.16 -28.60
CA LYS A 178 -3.86 -0.81 -28.91
C LYS A 178 -2.68 0.10 -28.53
N PHE A 179 -2.25 0.11 -27.25
CA PHE A 179 -0.94 0.56 -26.78
C PHE A 179 0.19 -0.38 -27.27
N HIS A 180 -0.03 -1.05 -28.40
CA HIS A 180 0.94 -1.89 -29.09
C HIS A 180 2.01 -1.04 -29.79
N SER A 181 1.70 0.22 -30.13
CA SER A 181 2.61 1.12 -30.84
C SER A 181 3.46 2.03 -29.96
N VAL A 182 3.19 2.10 -28.65
CA VAL A 182 3.94 2.99 -27.74
C VAL A 182 5.12 2.24 -27.15
N GLN A 183 6.34 2.73 -27.38
CA GLN A 183 7.54 2.21 -26.73
C GLN A 183 7.40 2.37 -25.22
N LYS A 184 7.23 1.26 -24.52
CA LYS A 184 7.11 1.20 -23.06
C LYS A 184 8.51 1.08 -22.46
N VAL A 185 8.78 1.84 -21.41
CA VAL A 185 10.07 1.85 -20.73
C VAL A 185 9.88 1.34 -19.30
N TRP A 186 10.67 0.32 -18.97
CA TRP A 186 10.88 -0.13 -17.60
C TRP A 186 12.20 0.45 -17.10
N ARG A 187 12.19 1.05 -15.92
CA ARG A 187 13.38 1.69 -15.35
C ARG A 187 14.29 0.65 -14.71
N GLU A 188 15.61 0.83 -14.81
CA GLU A 188 16.59 -0.14 -14.32
C GLU A 188 16.54 -0.32 -12.80
N ASP A 189 16.40 0.77 -12.05
CA ASP A 189 16.34 0.82 -10.59
C ASP A 189 14.90 0.73 -10.04
N MET A 190 13.95 0.14 -10.79
CA MET A 190 12.53 0.12 -10.39
C MET A 190 12.31 -0.58 -9.03
N GLY A 191 13.09 -1.62 -8.72
CA GLY A 191 13.02 -2.29 -7.42
C GLY A 191 13.39 -1.35 -6.27
N GLY A 192 14.54 -0.69 -6.38
CA GLY A 192 15.02 0.28 -5.40
C GLY A 192 14.05 1.45 -5.19
N LEU A 193 13.45 2.00 -6.26
CA LEU A 193 12.45 3.06 -6.10
C LEU A 193 11.17 2.60 -5.44
N VAL A 194 10.65 1.43 -5.80
CA VAL A 194 9.45 0.90 -5.14
C VAL A 194 9.74 0.73 -3.65
N LEU A 195 10.89 0.17 -3.29
CA LEU A 195 11.34 0.04 -1.92
C LEU A 195 11.42 1.40 -1.20
N GLU A 196 12.09 2.38 -1.82
CA GLU A 196 12.26 3.72 -1.27
C GLU A 196 10.92 4.43 -1.03
N LEU A 197 10.02 4.39 -2.02
CA LEU A 197 8.70 4.98 -1.89
C LEU A 197 7.88 4.29 -0.78
N MET A 198 7.97 2.96 -0.66
CA MET A 198 7.30 2.21 0.41
C MET A 198 7.84 2.60 1.79
N ARG A 199 9.17 2.69 1.95
CA ARG A 199 9.83 3.13 3.19
C ARG A 199 9.41 4.54 3.56
N ARG A 200 9.60 5.51 2.66
CA ARG A 200 9.26 6.91 2.88
C ARG A 200 7.82 7.10 3.38
N ARG A 201 6.86 6.45 2.73
CA ARG A 201 5.42 6.54 3.09
C ARG A 201 5.05 5.82 4.38
N THR A 202 5.84 4.83 4.77
CA THR A 202 5.66 4.12 6.04
C THR A 202 6.23 4.97 7.17
N VAL A 203 7.41 5.57 6.97
CA VAL A 203 8.02 6.52 7.90
C VAL A 203 7.12 7.72 8.13
N GLU A 204 6.58 8.34 7.07
CA GLU A 204 5.65 9.48 7.19
C GLU A 204 4.45 9.16 8.10
N GLU A 205 3.87 7.96 7.98
CA GLU A 205 2.76 7.55 8.86
C GLU A 205 3.21 7.22 10.28
N LEU A 206 4.36 6.57 10.45
CA LEU A 206 4.91 6.29 11.79
C LEU A 206 5.22 7.59 12.53
N VAL A 207 5.84 8.57 11.86
CA VAL A 207 6.08 9.91 12.41
C VAL A 207 4.76 10.57 12.80
N TYR A 208 3.74 10.51 11.93
CA TYR A 208 2.42 11.05 12.22
C TYR A 208 1.81 10.45 13.50
N TYR A 209 1.83 9.12 13.64
CA TYR A 209 1.29 8.44 14.82
C TYR A 209 2.13 8.62 16.08
N ALA A 210 3.46 8.76 15.94
CA ALA A 210 4.36 9.08 17.05
C ALA A 210 4.07 10.47 17.61
N LYS A 211 4.01 11.49 16.75
CA LYS A 211 3.66 12.87 17.16
C LYS A 211 2.28 12.96 17.82
N LEU A 212 1.31 12.20 17.32
CA LEU A 212 0.00 12.05 17.96
C LEU A 212 0.02 11.36 19.32
N SER A 213 1.06 10.57 19.61
CA SER A 213 1.23 9.86 20.87
C SER A 213 2.04 10.66 21.89
N GLU A 214 2.80 11.68 21.44
CA GLU A 214 3.47 12.66 22.30
C GLU A 214 2.47 13.64 22.93
N ASP A 215 1.37 13.92 22.22
CA ASP A 215 0.25 14.70 22.76
C ASP A 215 -0.43 13.94 23.91
N THR A 216 -0.13 14.37 25.15
CA THR A 216 -0.61 13.74 26.40
C THR A 216 -2.13 13.87 26.58
N SER A 217 -2.79 14.78 25.86
CA SER A 217 -4.26 14.89 25.87
C SER A 217 -4.94 13.70 25.20
N ARG A 218 -4.17 12.95 24.38
CA ARG A 218 -4.65 11.85 23.58
C ARG A 218 -4.03 10.54 24.01
N ASN A 219 -4.62 9.56 23.41
CA ASN A 219 -4.61 8.20 23.84
C ASN A 219 -3.60 7.53 22.87
N ALA A 220 -2.44 7.10 23.37
CA ALA A 220 -1.26 6.79 22.55
C ALA A 220 -1.49 5.71 21.48
N TYR A 221 -0.95 5.92 20.28
CA TYR A 221 -0.97 4.98 19.15
C TYR A 221 0.31 4.14 19.04
N ILE A 222 1.42 4.69 19.53
CA ILE A 222 2.72 4.03 19.61
C ILE A 222 3.14 4.08 21.07
N VAL A 223 3.41 2.91 21.64
CA VAL A 223 3.79 2.76 23.05
C VAL A 223 5.21 2.24 23.11
N ARG A 224 6.06 2.91 23.89
CA ARG A 224 7.41 2.41 24.19
C ARG A 224 7.34 1.29 25.22
N CYS A 225 8.01 0.18 24.93
CA CYS A 225 8.16 -0.95 25.83
C CYS A 225 9.63 -1.03 26.27
N LYS A 226 9.90 -1.28 27.55
CA LYS A 226 11.27 -1.51 28.03
C LYS A 226 11.67 -2.96 27.84
N THR A 227 10.71 -3.86 28.01
CA THR A 227 10.91 -5.31 27.92
C THR A 227 9.82 -5.95 27.06
N TRP A 228 10.09 -7.15 26.58
CA TRP A 228 9.10 -7.96 25.84
C TRP A 228 7.86 -8.30 26.69
N GLU A 229 8.01 -8.34 28.02
CA GLU A 229 6.89 -8.58 28.95
C GLU A 229 5.92 -7.39 29.01
N ASP A 230 6.38 -6.16 28.78
CA ASP A 230 5.50 -4.99 28.71
C ASP A 230 4.44 -5.14 27.60
N ILE A 231 4.78 -5.82 26.51
CA ILE A 231 3.88 -6.04 25.38
C ILE A 231 2.74 -7.00 25.78
N LYS A 232 3.00 -7.94 26.70
CA LYS A 232 2.04 -8.96 27.15
C LYS A 232 1.06 -8.43 28.20
N LYS A 233 1.26 -7.21 28.73
CA LYS A 233 0.40 -6.62 29.77
C LYS A 233 -1.07 -6.59 29.34
N PRO A 234 -2.01 -6.94 30.25
CA PRO A 234 -3.43 -7.12 29.92
C PRO A 234 -4.12 -5.84 29.45
N GLU A 235 -3.58 -4.66 29.79
CA GLU A 235 -4.08 -3.35 29.36
C GLU A 235 -4.16 -3.18 27.83
N TYR A 236 -3.36 -3.93 27.08
CA TYR A 236 -3.35 -3.88 25.63
C TYR A 236 -4.23 -4.95 24.96
N ASN A 237 -4.93 -5.78 25.74
CA ASN A 237 -5.77 -6.86 25.21
C ASN A 237 -6.81 -6.33 24.21
N GLY A 238 -6.77 -6.87 22.97
CA GLY A 238 -7.67 -6.46 21.88
C GLY A 238 -7.29 -5.15 21.17
N HIS A 239 -6.18 -4.52 21.55
CA HIS A 239 -5.67 -3.28 20.94
C HIS A 239 -4.27 -3.44 20.33
N ARG A 240 -3.61 -4.58 20.50
CA ARG A 240 -2.29 -4.85 19.92
C ARG A 240 -2.37 -4.97 18.40
N GLY A 241 -1.52 -4.23 17.70
CA GLY A 241 -1.35 -4.31 16.25
C GLY A 241 -0.10 -5.11 15.88
N CYS A 242 1.06 -4.47 16.00
CA CYS A 242 2.36 -5.07 15.75
C CYS A 242 3.44 -4.52 16.69
N VAL A 243 4.59 -5.18 16.72
CA VAL A 243 5.77 -4.74 17.48
C VAL A 243 6.82 -4.24 16.50
N LEU A 244 7.44 -3.12 16.82
CA LEU A 244 8.57 -2.55 16.11
C LEU A 244 9.81 -2.72 16.98
N TRP A 245 10.82 -3.38 16.44
CA TRP A 245 12.11 -3.58 17.10
C TRP A 245 13.19 -2.83 16.33
N PHE A 246 14.03 -2.10 17.06
CA PHE A 246 15.23 -1.48 16.57
C PHE A 246 16.43 -2.09 17.29
N SER A 247 17.52 -2.29 16.56
CA SER A 247 18.79 -2.67 17.16
C SER A 247 19.25 -1.62 18.16
N SER A 248 19.75 -2.08 19.30
CA SER A 248 20.55 -1.27 20.21
C SER A 248 22.00 -1.27 19.72
N ASP A 249 22.73 -0.19 19.96
CA ASP A 249 24.14 -0.11 19.63
C ASP A 249 24.93 -1.10 20.51
N GLY A 250 25.73 -1.97 19.88
CA GLY A 250 26.58 -2.94 20.59
C GLY A 250 25.95 -4.31 20.88
N GLU A 251 24.76 -4.62 20.35
CA GLU A 251 24.22 -5.98 20.36
C GLU A 251 24.64 -6.75 19.10
N ASP A 252 25.28 -7.92 19.27
CA ASP A 252 25.60 -8.86 18.17
C ASP A 252 24.36 -9.58 17.61
N TRP A 253 23.19 -9.33 18.21
CA TRP A 253 21.94 -9.95 17.80
C TRP A 253 21.34 -9.19 16.62
N GLU A 254 21.28 -9.84 15.44
CA GLU A 254 20.66 -9.29 14.22
C GLU A 254 19.15 -9.01 14.35
N GLY A 255 18.54 -9.39 15.48
CA GLY A 255 17.15 -9.10 15.78
C GLY A 255 16.17 -10.18 15.30
N PRO A 256 14.87 -9.86 15.28
CA PRO A 256 13.82 -10.75 14.82
C PRO A 256 13.91 -10.99 13.30
N GLY A 257 13.66 -12.24 12.88
CA GLY A 257 13.70 -12.63 11.47
C GLY A 257 12.58 -12.04 10.60
N PRO A 258 12.63 -12.22 9.27
CA PRO A 258 11.73 -11.59 8.30
C PRO A 258 10.25 -11.97 8.39
N ARG A 259 9.87 -12.93 9.23
CA ARG A 259 8.49 -13.37 9.47
C ARG A 259 8.25 -13.64 10.97
N ALA A 260 8.96 -12.90 11.82
CA ALA A 260 8.87 -13.08 13.26
C ALA A 260 7.45 -12.77 13.76
N ILE A 261 6.97 -13.65 14.63
CA ILE A 261 5.68 -13.55 15.31
C ILE A 261 5.96 -13.83 16.79
N MET A 262 5.37 -13.01 17.65
CA MET A 262 5.39 -13.21 19.09
C MET A 262 4.05 -13.76 19.56
N ASP A 263 4.10 -14.77 20.42
CA ASP A 263 2.93 -15.34 21.07
C ASP A 263 2.63 -14.63 22.39
N VAL A 264 1.35 -14.27 22.60
CA VAL A 264 0.85 -13.72 23.86
C VAL A 264 -0.08 -14.76 24.50
N PRO A 265 0.30 -15.32 25.67
CA PRO A 265 -0.50 -16.35 26.32
C PRO A 265 -1.79 -15.75 26.93
N GLY A 266 -2.82 -16.58 27.09
CA GLY A 266 -4.02 -16.23 27.86
C GLY A 266 -5.00 -15.27 27.15
N VAL A 267 -4.78 -14.92 25.88
CA VAL A 267 -5.69 -14.05 25.12
C VAL A 267 -6.48 -14.84 24.08
N ARG A 268 -7.79 -14.59 24.00
CA ARG A 268 -8.68 -15.24 23.00
C ARG A 268 -8.45 -14.71 21.57
N PHE A 269 -8.03 -13.45 21.44
CA PHE A 269 -7.79 -12.77 20.16
C PHE A 269 -6.48 -11.98 20.23
N GLY A 270 -5.77 -11.87 19.10
CA GLY A 270 -4.48 -11.18 19.06
C GLY A 270 -3.38 -11.89 19.84
N GLY A 271 -3.46 -13.22 19.97
CA GLY A 271 -2.44 -14.04 20.60
C GLY A 271 -1.17 -14.21 19.76
N LYS A 272 -1.21 -13.82 18.47
CA LYS A 272 -0.07 -13.81 17.56
C LYS A 272 0.11 -12.39 17.04
N ILE A 273 1.27 -11.81 17.29
CA ILE A 273 1.58 -10.42 16.95
C ILE A 273 2.83 -10.40 16.08
N PRO A 274 2.80 -9.80 14.89
CA PRO A 274 4.00 -9.70 14.07
C PRO A 274 5.02 -8.75 14.71
N VAL A 275 6.27 -9.13 14.59
CA VAL A 275 7.42 -8.36 15.06
C VAL A 275 8.22 -7.92 13.83
N HIS A 276 8.41 -6.62 13.70
CA HIS A 276 9.08 -5.98 12.57
C HIS A 276 10.47 -5.52 12.99
N ASN A 277 11.50 -6.03 12.31
CA ASN A 277 12.87 -5.53 12.43
C ASN A 277 13.01 -4.23 11.61
N MET A 278 13.05 -3.10 12.30
CA MET A 278 12.98 -1.78 11.68
C MET A 278 14.27 -1.40 10.95
N ASN A 279 15.43 -1.80 11.48
CA ASN A 279 16.72 -1.61 10.80
C ASN A 279 16.70 -2.26 9.41
N ARG A 280 16.22 -3.51 9.32
CA ARG A 280 16.11 -4.21 8.03
C ARG A 280 15.02 -3.63 7.12
N LEU A 281 13.84 -3.32 7.68
CA LEU A 281 12.70 -2.87 6.87
C LEU A 281 12.92 -1.46 6.33
N MET A 282 13.40 -0.54 7.15
CA MET A 282 13.57 0.87 6.79
C MET A 282 14.95 1.15 6.20
N GLY A 283 15.98 0.36 6.54
CA GLY A 283 17.36 0.73 6.27
C GLY A 283 17.84 1.85 7.20
N ASP A 284 19.12 2.16 7.14
CA ASP A 284 19.77 3.05 8.12
C ASP A 284 19.22 4.48 8.01
N GLU A 285 19.16 5.04 6.79
CA GLU A 285 18.67 6.41 6.53
C GLU A 285 17.27 6.66 7.11
N HIS A 286 16.30 5.78 6.81
CA HIS A 286 14.92 5.95 7.26
C HIS A 286 14.74 5.61 8.75
N SER A 287 15.55 4.71 9.29
CA SER A 287 15.55 4.40 10.73
C SER A 287 16.07 5.58 11.54
N GLU A 288 17.19 6.18 11.13
CA GLU A 288 17.75 7.38 11.73
C GLU A 288 16.80 8.57 11.62
N ARG A 289 16.19 8.75 10.45
CA ARG A 289 15.17 9.78 10.23
C ARG A 289 14.03 9.65 11.24
N LEU A 290 13.51 8.44 11.45
CA LEU A 290 12.42 8.19 12.39
C LEU A 290 12.84 8.50 13.84
N ARG A 291 14.05 8.12 14.23
CA ARG A 291 14.63 8.43 15.56
C ARG A 291 14.85 9.93 15.76
N ARG A 292 15.20 10.67 14.71
CA ARG A 292 15.42 12.12 14.74
C ARG A 292 14.13 12.93 14.77
N GLU A 293 13.12 12.52 14.01
CA GLU A 293 11.88 13.31 13.86
C GLU A 293 10.90 13.18 15.04
N THR A 294 11.13 12.23 15.96
CA THR A 294 10.20 11.92 17.05
C THR A 294 10.96 11.55 18.31
N GLU A 295 10.50 12.03 19.46
CA GLU A 295 11.16 11.73 20.73
C GLU A 295 10.93 10.28 21.17
N ILE A 296 9.76 9.73 20.82
CA ILE A 296 9.40 8.35 21.17
C ILE A 296 10.43 7.38 20.62
N PHE A 297 10.73 7.45 19.31
CA PHE A 297 11.67 6.54 18.67
C PHE A 297 13.13 6.84 18.99
N GLY A 298 13.47 8.10 19.31
CA GLY A 298 14.81 8.47 19.77
C GLY A 298 15.19 7.82 21.10
N LYS A 299 14.21 7.51 21.96
CA LYS A 299 14.43 6.98 23.31
C LYS A 299 13.95 5.53 23.40
N GLY A 300 14.63 4.56 22.78
CA GLY A 300 14.37 3.13 23.00
C GLY A 300 14.61 2.23 21.78
N SER A 301 14.41 0.92 21.99
CA SER A 301 14.59 -0.13 20.99
C SER A 301 13.32 -0.94 20.70
N LEU A 302 12.33 -0.91 21.60
CA LEU A 302 11.12 -1.73 21.49
C LEU A 302 9.85 -0.88 21.59
N PHE A 303 8.98 -1.01 20.60
CA PHE A 303 7.74 -0.24 20.51
C PHE A 303 6.58 -1.13 20.09
N MET A 304 5.39 -0.82 20.58
CA MET A 304 4.16 -1.49 20.19
C MET A 304 3.23 -0.50 19.50
N VAL A 305 2.78 -0.85 18.30
CA VAL A 305 1.75 -0.13 17.56
C VAL A 305 0.40 -0.67 17.99
N VAL A 306 -0.48 0.23 18.43
CA VAL A 306 -1.79 -0.11 18.98
C VAL A 306 -2.93 0.56 18.23
N ARG A 307 -4.15 0.09 18.51
CA ARG A 307 -5.46 0.61 18.06
C ARG A 307 -5.77 0.33 16.59
N ALA A 308 -7.05 0.44 16.25
CA ALA A 308 -7.54 0.20 14.90
C ALA A 308 -7.13 1.29 13.90
N ARG A 309 -6.89 2.53 14.34
CA ARG A 309 -6.53 3.62 13.44
C ARG A 309 -5.17 3.37 12.73
N THR A 310 -4.28 2.63 13.37
CA THR A 310 -2.96 2.30 12.84
C THR A 310 -2.98 1.12 11.86
N MET A 311 -4.15 0.60 11.49
CA MET A 311 -4.25 -0.52 10.55
C MET A 311 -3.55 -0.25 9.20
N GLU A 312 -3.62 0.98 8.69
CA GLU A 312 -3.01 1.33 7.41
C GLU A 312 -1.47 1.23 7.48
N VAL A 313 -0.84 1.75 8.54
CA VAL A 313 0.61 1.62 8.72
C VAL A 313 1.03 0.17 8.99
N GLN A 314 0.22 -0.60 9.72
CA GLN A 314 0.45 -2.05 9.91
C GLN A 314 0.43 -2.81 8.58
N LEU A 315 -0.52 -2.47 7.69
CA LEU A 315 -0.57 -3.00 6.33
C LEU A 315 0.64 -2.56 5.50
N LYS A 316 1.15 -1.33 5.65
CA LYS A 316 2.36 -0.92 4.92
C LYS A 316 3.60 -1.68 5.39
N LEU A 317 3.78 -1.81 6.72
CA LEU A 317 4.87 -2.59 7.32
C LEU A 317 4.85 -4.03 6.84
N TRP A 318 3.68 -4.66 6.82
CA TRP A 318 3.54 -6.03 6.34
C TRP A 318 3.83 -6.17 4.84
N LYS A 319 3.39 -5.20 4.02
CA LYS A 319 3.69 -5.18 2.58
C LYS A 319 5.20 -5.02 2.34
N LEU A 320 5.86 -4.15 3.09
CA LEU A 320 7.31 -3.91 3.02
C LEU A 320 8.11 -5.15 3.44
N GLN A 321 7.68 -5.81 4.51
CA GLN A 321 8.25 -7.08 4.94
C GLN A 321 8.12 -8.16 3.87
N GLY A 322 6.94 -8.28 3.23
CA GLY A 322 6.73 -9.19 2.12
C GLY A 322 7.60 -8.88 0.90
N TYR A 323 7.81 -7.59 0.62
CA TYR A 323 8.64 -7.10 -0.48
C TYR A 323 10.11 -7.54 -0.34
N LEU A 324 10.65 -7.45 0.88
CA LEU A 324 12.03 -7.79 1.24
C LEU A 324 12.23 -9.26 1.70
N ALA A 325 11.17 -10.07 1.67
CA ALA A 325 11.20 -11.40 2.27
C ALA A 325 12.08 -12.42 1.52
N TYR A 326 12.48 -12.10 0.29
CA TYR A 326 13.27 -12.97 -0.57
C TYR A 326 14.55 -12.22 -1.01
N PRO A 327 15.74 -12.79 -0.76
CA PRO A 327 16.99 -12.20 -1.22
C PRO A 327 17.03 -12.12 -2.75
N VAL A 328 17.59 -11.04 -3.29
CA VAL A 328 17.74 -10.84 -4.74
C VAL A 328 18.61 -11.93 -5.38
N GLU A 329 19.55 -12.51 -4.63
CA GLU A 329 20.41 -13.59 -5.13
C GLU A 329 19.62 -14.85 -5.48
N ARG A 330 18.43 -15.08 -4.89
CA ARG A 330 17.67 -16.32 -5.07
C ARG A 330 17.34 -16.62 -6.53
N LEU A 331 16.89 -15.61 -7.29
CA LEU A 331 16.54 -15.79 -8.70
C LEU A 331 17.77 -16.04 -9.58
N SER A 332 18.93 -15.48 -9.20
CA SER A 332 20.20 -15.72 -9.90
C SER A 332 20.73 -17.16 -9.69
N LEU A 333 20.47 -17.75 -8.53
CA LEU A 333 20.84 -19.13 -8.22
C LEU A 333 19.92 -20.16 -8.90
N GLU A 334 18.62 -19.84 -9.02
CA GLU A 334 17.66 -20.68 -9.75
C GLU A 334 17.99 -20.76 -11.25
N THR A 335 18.51 -19.68 -11.85
CA THR A 335 19.00 -19.69 -13.24
C THR A 335 20.24 -20.55 -13.41
N ALA A 336 21.25 -20.43 -12.52
CA ALA A 336 22.48 -21.23 -12.60
C ALA A 336 22.21 -22.74 -12.49
N LYS A 337 21.27 -23.15 -11.61
CA LYS A 337 20.84 -24.55 -11.50
C LYS A 337 20.15 -25.07 -12.76
N LYS A 338 19.37 -24.23 -13.45
CA LYS A 338 18.66 -24.63 -14.67
C LYS A 338 19.61 -24.74 -15.87
N GLU A 339 20.62 -23.87 -15.94
CA GLU A 339 21.67 -23.90 -16.95
C GLU A 339 22.55 -25.15 -16.80
N ASN A 340 23.00 -25.46 -15.58
CA ASN A 340 23.73 -26.72 -15.30
C ASN A 340 22.91 -27.97 -15.62
N ARG A 341 21.57 -27.95 -15.40
CA ARG A 341 20.69 -29.07 -15.77
C ARG A 341 20.51 -29.23 -17.28
N ARG A 342 20.53 -28.14 -18.05
CA ARG A 342 20.47 -28.19 -19.52
C ARG A 342 21.80 -28.63 -20.14
N GLY A 343 22.92 -28.16 -19.60
CA GLY A 343 24.25 -28.60 -20.02
C GLY A 343 24.48 -30.09 -19.77
N LYS A 344 23.96 -30.64 -18.66
CA LYS A 344 24.05 -32.07 -18.38
C LYS A 344 23.20 -32.92 -19.32
N LYS A 345 21.97 -32.50 -19.65
CA LYS A 345 21.12 -33.19 -20.65
C LYS A 345 21.67 -33.14 -22.07
N GLY A 346 22.34 -32.04 -22.45
CA GLY A 346 22.97 -31.93 -23.76
C GLY A 346 24.23 -32.77 -23.91
N ARG A 347 24.88 -33.15 -22.81
CA ARG A 347 26.06 -34.04 -22.83
C ARG A 347 25.66 -35.51 -22.86
N GLU A 348 24.62 -35.89 -22.11
CA GLU A 348 24.06 -37.25 -22.13
C GLU A 348 23.41 -37.62 -23.49
N GLN A 349 22.96 -36.64 -24.30
CA GLN A 349 22.42 -36.90 -25.65
C GLN A 349 23.49 -37.05 -26.74
N VAL A 350 24.70 -36.54 -26.54
CA VAL A 350 25.78 -36.70 -27.53
C VAL A 350 26.49 -38.04 -27.35
N ASP A 351 26.54 -38.56 -26.12
CA ASP A 351 27.15 -39.87 -25.84
C ASP A 351 26.25 -41.07 -26.23
N GLU A 352 25.02 -40.84 -26.70
CA GLU A 352 24.06 -41.90 -27.12
C GLU A 352 23.95 -42.05 -28.65
N GLU A 353 24.48 -41.12 -29.46
CA GLU A 353 24.44 -41.19 -30.94
C GLU A 353 25.73 -41.77 -31.57
N ASP A 354 26.83 -41.87 -30.83
CA ASP A 354 28.12 -42.38 -31.34
C ASP A 354 28.36 -43.89 -31.04
N GLY A 355 27.30 -44.64 -30.68
CA GLY A 355 27.38 -46.03 -30.19
C GLY A 355 26.82 -47.12 -31.10
N GLU A 356 26.35 -46.79 -32.31
CA GLU A 356 25.83 -47.77 -33.28
C GLU A 356 26.63 -47.72 -34.60
N GLU A 357 27.80 -48.36 -34.64
CA GLU A 357 28.40 -48.92 -35.86
C GLU A 357 28.95 -50.33 -35.63
#